data_AF-A0A7C9J405-F1
#
_entry.id   AF-A0A7C9J405-F1
#
_cell.length_a   1.000
_cell.length_b   1.000
_cell.length_c   1.000
_cell.angle_alpha   90.00
_cell.angle_beta   90.00
_cell.angle_gamma   90.00
#
_symmetry.space_group_name_H-M   'P 1'
#
loop_
_entity.id
_entity.type
_entity.pdbx_description
1 polymer ?
#
loop_
_entity_poly.entity_id
_entity_poly.type
_entity_poly.pdbx_seq_one_letter_code
_entity_poly.pdbx_strand_id
1 'polypeptide(L)'
;MISKDLSVEFLGVHFENPFLLSSSPVDNCYEMCAKAFDEGWGGVVFKTIGPKHFKINEVSPRFDELTKEGTPFVGFKNMEQIAEHSLEENLHDLRHLKDDYPNKVVIASIMGTNEEDWETLAQLVTEAGADMIEMNLSCPQMTSHEMGSDVGTNPELVKKYCTAVKRGSNLPMMAKMTPNITDMVPAAKASMDGGADGIATINTVKSVANIDLDRKVGLPIVNGKSSISGFSGKAVKPIALRFLQQLRTAAGLEQLPISGIGGIETWQDAAEFILMGATTLQVTTSVMQYGYRIVEDMKNGLMHYMEDQHVEHLSELIGVANKNIVPAEDLDRDYKVYPKIDWDKCIGCGRCYISCFDGAHQAIKWDIKTRRPSIDTSKCVGCHLCNLVCPVGAITTGEVVMKPGTKGNPEDIQIESSRLTHPVQ
;
A
#
# COMPACT_ATOMS: atom_id res chain seq x y z
N MET A 1 29.56 2.69 -1.73
CA MET A 1 28.18 2.15 -1.83
C MET A 1 27.80 1.79 -0.41
N ILE A 2 26.71 2.36 0.12
CA ILE A 2 26.24 2.00 1.46
C ILE A 2 25.75 0.56 1.41
N SER A 3 26.13 -0.24 2.39
CA SER A 3 25.74 -1.64 2.51
C SER A 3 25.17 -1.84 3.91
N LYS A 4 23.85 -1.68 4.05
CA LYS A 4 23.09 -1.96 5.27
C LYS A 4 22.40 -3.31 5.14
N ASP A 5 22.26 -4.02 6.26
CA ASP A 5 21.50 -5.26 6.29
C ASP A 5 20.00 -4.95 6.24
N LEU A 6 19.35 -5.37 5.16
CA LEU A 6 17.90 -5.21 4.98
C LEU A 6 17.11 -6.42 5.46
N SER A 7 17.77 -7.44 6.00
CA SER A 7 17.09 -8.67 6.40
C SER A 7 16.04 -8.43 7.49
N VAL A 8 14.97 -9.23 7.44
CA VAL A 8 13.87 -9.17 8.42
C VAL A 8 13.41 -10.57 8.78
N GLU A 9 13.00 -10.73 10.05
CA GLU A 9 12.28 -11.91 10.52
C GLU A 9 10.77 -11.64 10.49
N PHE A 10 10.02 -12.50 9.80
CA PHE A 10 8.57 -12.35 9.70
C PHE A 10 7.90 -13.72 9.88
N LEU A 11 7.06 -13.84 10.91
CA LEU A 11 6.36 -15.09 11.26
C LEU A 11 7.30 -16.30 11.45
N GLY A 12 8.52 -16.06 11.93
CA GLY A 12 9.54 -17.09 12.14
C GLY A 12 10.31 -17.48 10.87
N VAL A 13 10.12 -16.76 9.78
CA VAL A 13 10.83 -16.96 8.50
C VAL A 13 11.78 -15.79 8.25
N HIS A 14 13.02 -16.11 7.88
CA HIS A 14 14.04 -15.14 7.52
C HIS A 14 13.88 -14.68 6.07
N PHE A 15 13.89 -13.37 5.84
CA PHE A 15 13.92 -12.76 4.52
C PHE A 15 15.20 -11.94 4.34
N GLU A 16 15.89 -12.11 3.21
CA GLU A 16 17.11 -11.35 2.88
C GLU A 16 16.88 -9.83 2.77
N ASN A 17 15.65 -9.43 2.46
CA ASN A 17 15.17 -8.06 2.39
C ASN A 17 13.64 -8.04 2.47
N PRO A 18 12.98 -6.90 2.79
CA PRO A 18 11.55 -6.90 3.08
C PRO A 18 10.66 -6.95 1.83
N PHE A 19 11.22 -6.96 0.60
CA PHE A 19 10.44 -6.82 -0.63
C PHE A 19 10.03 -8.17 -1.21
N LEU A 20 8.71 -8.33 -1.38
CA LEU A 20 8.10 -9.51 -2.00
C LEU A 20 7.26 -9.12 -3.22
N LEU A 21 7.18 -10.00 -4.20
CA LEU A 21 6.08 -9.92 -5.15
C LEU A 21 4.75 -10.24 -4.43
N SER A 22 3.71 -9.46 -4.68
CA SER A 22 2.35 -9.80 -4.21
C SER A 22 1.67 -10.70 -5.23
N SER A 23 0.95 -11.71 -4.72
CA SER A 23 0.07 -12.61 -5.49
C SER A 23 -0.78 -11.86 -6.49
N SER A 24 -0.39 -11.94 -7.77
CA SER A 24 -0.89 -11.12 -8.88
C SER A 24 -0.33 -11.61 -10.24
N PRO A 25 -0.61 -10.95 -11.36
CA PRO A 25 -0.06 -11.38 -12.67
C PRO A 25 1.47 -11.48 -12.75
N VAL A 26 2.21 -10.89 -11.80
CA VAL A 26 3.68 -10.81 -11.84
C VAL A 26 4.37 -12.02 -11.19
N ASP A 27 3.62 -12.98 -10.64
CA ASP A 27 4.14 -14.18 -9.98
C ASP A 27 3.27 -15.42 -10.27
N ASN A 28 2.79 -15.53 -11.52
CA ASN A 28 1.83 -16.55 -11.94
C ASN A 28 2.46 -17.88 -12.44
N CYS A 29 3.79 -17.94 -12.58
CA CYS A 29 4.49 -19.16 -13.01
C CYS A 29 5.94 -19.19 -12.53
N TYR A 30 6.58 -20.34 -12.68
CA TYR A 30 8.00 -20.54 -12.37
C TYR A 30 8.90 -19.46 -12.99
N GLU A 31 8.81 -19.20 -14.29
CA GLU A 31 9.75 -18.28 -14.98
C GLU A 31 9.66 -16.85 -14.45
N MET A 32 8.46 -16.41 -14.07
CA MET A 32 8.25 -15.08 -13.48
C MET A 32 8.88 -15.00 -12.09
N CYS A 33 8.64 -15.99 -11.25
CA CYS A 33 9.15 -16.02 -9.88
C CYS A 33 10.68 -16.20 -9.84
N ALA A 34 11.22 -17.10 -10.67
CA ALA A 34 12.65 -17.31 -10.83
C ALA A 34 13.36 -16.02 -11.26
N LYS A 35 12.82 -15.34 -12.27
CA LYS A 35 13.36 -14.04 -12.70
C LYS A 35 13.32 -13.00 -11.59
N ALA A 36 12.26 -12.96 -10.78
CA ALA A 36 12.21 -12.04 -9.65
C ALA A 36 13.30 -12.34 -8.60
N PHE A 37 13.56 -13.62 -8.32
CA PHE A 37 14.65 -14.00 -7.43
C PHE A 37 16.03 -13.60 -7.96
N ASP A 38 16.27 -13.79 -9.26
CA ASP A 38 17.50 -13.35 -9.93
C ASP A 38 17.72 -11.84 -9.83
N GLU A 39 16.64 -11.05 -9.88
CA GLU A 39 16.67 -9.58 -9.77
C GLU A 39 16.76 -9.11 -8.31
N GLY A 40 16.79 -10.03 -7.33
CA GLY A 40 17.11 -9.73 -5.94
C GLY A 40 15.91 -9.50 -5.01
N TRP A 41 14.71 -9.93 -5.40
CA TRP A 41 13.53 -9.96 -4.52
C TRP A 41 13.77 -10.90 -3.33
N GLY A 42 13.30 -10.51 -2.14
CA GLY A 42 13.45 -11.26 -0.90
C GLY A 42 12.51 -12.44 -0.77
N GLY A 43 11.36 -12.39 -1.47
CA GLY A 43 10.39 -13.48 -1.54
C GLY A 43 9.37 -13.26 -2.66
N VAL A 44 8.52 -14.25 -2.88
CA VAL A 44 7.32 -14.12 -3.73
C VAL A 44 6.11 -14.65 -2.99
N VAL A 45 4.97 -14.03 -3.24
CA VAL A 45 3.67 -14.56 -2.80
C VAL A 45 2.99 -15.12 -4.04
N PHE A 46 3.31 -16.37 -4.39
CA PHE A 46 2.87 -17.02 -5.61
C PHE A 46 1.37 -16.84 -5.85
N LYS A 47 0.98 -16.59 -7.11
CA LYS A 47 -0.39 -16.29 -7.51
C LYS A 47 -1.40 -17.26 -6.89
N THR A 48 -2.53 -16.72 -6.43
CA THR A 48 -3.55 -17.47 -5.69
C THR A 48 -3.95 -18.77 -6.38
N ILE A 49 -3.74 -19.90 -5.71
CA ILE A 49 -4.08 -21.24 -6.19
C ILE A 49 -5.48 -21.61 -5.69
N GLY A 50 -6.32 -22.08 -6.61
CA GLY A 50 -7.67 -22.57 -6.33
C GLY A 50 -7.76 -24.09 -6.39
N PRO A 51 -8.88 -24.68 -5.91
CA PRO A 51 -9.07 -26.11 -5.96
C PRO A 51 -9.36 -26.57 -7.39
N LYS A 52 -9.09 -27.84 -7.69
CA LYS A 52 -9.15 -28.41 -9.06
C LYS A 52 -10.50 -28.25 -9.76
N HIS A 53 -11.61 -28.28 -9.01
CA HIS A 53 -12.95 -28.10 -9.58
C HIS A 53 -13.28 -26.65 -9.92
N PHE A 54 -12.50 -25.69 -9.40
CA PHE A 54 -12.71 -24.28 -9.66
C PHE A 54 -12.03 -23.88 -10.97
N LYS A 55 -12.85 -23.73 -12.03
CA LYS A 55 -12.36 -23.37 -13.37
C LYS A 55 -12.33 -21.87 -13.56
N ILE A 56 -11.16 -21.35 -13.94
CA ILE A 56 -10.97 -19.94 -14.29
C ILE A 56 -11.46 -19.69 -15.70
N ASN A 57 -12.15 -18.57 -15.89
CA ASN A 57 -12.65 -18.13 -17.18
C ASN A 57 -12.48 -16.62 -17.28
N GLU A 58 -11.28 -16.21 -17.64
CA GLU A 58 -10.90 -14.81 -17.72
C GLU A 58 -11.61 -14.06 -18.84
N VAL A 59 -11.85 -12.78 -18.58
CA VAL A 59 -12.31 -11.85 -19.61
C VAL A 59 -11.12 -11.21 -20.33
N SER A 60 -11.37 -10.69 -21.54
CA SER A 60 -10.39 -9.90 -22.29
C SER A 60 -11.09 -8.77 -23.07
N PRO A 61 -10.56 -7.53 -23.03
CA PRO A 61 -9.46 -7.05 -22.17
C PRO A 61 -9.84 -7.00 -20.69
N ARG A 62 -8.87 -7.17 -19.78
CA ARG A 62 -9.11 -7.18 -18.32
C ARG A 62 -8.38 -6.12 -17.51
N PHE A 63 -7.51 -5.33 -18.15
CA PHE A 63 -6.77 -4.25 -17.51
C PHE A 63 -7.14 -2.89 -18.09
N ASP A 64 -7.10 -1.88 -17.24
CA ASP A 64 -7.21 -0.47 -17.60
C ASP A 64 -6.39 0.37 -16.61
N GLU A 65 -6.02 1.58 -17.00
CA GLU A 65 -5.31 2.52 -16.13
C GLU A 65 -6.13 3.79 -15.91
N LEU A 66 -6.06 4.33 -14.69
CA LEU A 66 -6.49 5.70 -14.44
C LEU A 66 -5.36 6.63 -14.82
N THR A 67 -5.58 7.45 -15.84
CA THR A 67 -4.69 8.56 -16.21
C THR A 67 -5.27 9.88 -15.70
N LYS A 68 -4.42 10.82 -15.28
CA LYS A 68 -4.85 12.18 -14.98
C LYS A 68 -3.94 13.17 -15.69
N GLU A 69 -4.51 13.93 -16.63
CA GLU A 69 -3.75 14.88 -17.44
C GLU A 69 -2.54 14.20 -18.09
N GLY A 70 -1.33 14.75 -17.95
CA GLY A 70 -0.10 14.15 -18.47
C GLY A 70 0.50 13.03 -17.62
N THR A 71 -0.19 12.58 -16.57
CA THR A 71 0.30 11.54 -15.64
C THR A 71 -0.37 10.20 -15.94
N PRO A 72 0.33 9.25 -16.57
CA PRO A 72 -0.17 7.89 -16.74
C PRO A 72 -0.05 7.10 -15.42
N PHE A 73 -0.71 5.94 -15.33
CA PHE A 73 -0.64 5.05 -14.16
C PHE A 73 -0.88 5.75 -12.81
N VAL A 74 -1.87 6.65 -12.72
CA VAL A 74 -2.32 7.19 -11.41
C VAL A 74 -2.90 6.08 -10.55
N GLY A 75 -3.57 5.12 -11.19
CA GLY A 75 -3.89 3.83 -10.61
C GLY A 75 -4.17 2.80 -11.69
N PHE A 76 -4.31 1.55 -11.29
CA PHE A 76 -4.46 0.41 -12.18
C PHE A 76 -5.69 -0.40 -11.80
N LYS A 77 -6.55 -0.68 -12.77
CA LYS A 77 -7.76 -1.48 -12.63
C LYS A 77 -7.55 -2.84 -13.25
N ASN A 78 -7.91 -3.90 -12.51
CA ASN A 78 -7.88 -5.26 -13.01
C ASN A 78 -9.21 -6.00 -12.78
N MET A 79 -9.58 -6.82 -13.75
CA MET A 79 -10.73 -7.73 -13.72
C MET A 79 -10.31 -9.20 -13.67
N GLU A 80 -9.10 -9.46 -13.18
CA GLU A 80 -8.53 -10.81 -13.13
C GLU A 80 -9.02 -11.59 -11.91
N GLN A 81 -9.11 -12.91 -12.07
CA GLN A 81 -9.41 -13.89 -11.03
C GLN A 81 -8.09 -14.41 -10.40
N ILE A 82 -8.07 -15.69 -10.00
CA ILE A 82 -6.93 -16.38 -9.38
C ILE A 82 -6.03 -17.01 -10.48
N ALA A 83 -5.05 -17.84 -10.12
CA ALA A 83 -4.10 -18.43 -11.07
C ALA A 83 -4.80 -19.14 -12.25
N GLU A 84 -4.35 -18.87 -13.48
CA GLU A 84 -4.93 -19.46 -14.70
C GLU A 84 -4.49 -20.91 -14.92
N HIS A 85 -3.31 -21.29 -14.39
CA HIS A 85 -2.77 -22.64 -14.49
C HIS A 85 -3.55 -23.62 -13.61
N SER A 86 -3.53 -24.90 -13.99
CA SER A 86 -4.13 -25.97 -13.19
C SER A 86 -3.48 -26.08 -11.81
N LEU A 87 -4.19 -26.69 -10.85
CA LEU A 87 -3.65 -26.96 -9.53
C LEU A 87 -2.33 -27.75 -9.62
N GLU A 88 -2.29 -28.77 -10.48
CA GLU A 88 -1.10 -29.60 -10.68
C GLU A 88 0.11 -28.83 -11.23
N GLU A 89 -0.11 -27.94 -12.20
CA GLU A 89 0.94 -27.08 -12.76
C GLU A 89 1.47 -26.10 -11.70
N ASN A 90 0.59 -25.43 -10.96
CA ASN A 90 1.03 -24.52 -9.89
C ASN A 90 1.82 -25.25 -8.79
N LEU A 91 1.38 -26.44 -8.37
CA LEU A 91 2.12 -27.25 -7.38
C LEU A 91 3.46 -27.75 -7.93
N HIS A 92 3.57 -28.00 -9.24
CA HIS A 92 4.83 -28.32 -9.88
C HIS A 92 5.79 -27.13 -9.87
N ASP A 93 5.31 -25.93 -10.23
CA ASP A 93 6.09 -24.70 -10.21
C ASP A 93 6.62 -24.38 -8.81
N LEU A 94 5.80 -24.55 -7.76
CA LEU A 94 6.24 -24.38 -6.37
C LEU A 94 7.42 -25.31 -6.02
N ARG A 95 7.34 -26.60 -6.39
CA ARG A 95 8.43 -27.56 -6.14
C ARG A 95 9.70 -27.16 -6.88
N HIS A 96 9.58 -26.84 -8.17
CA HIS A 96 10.71 -26.40 -8.99
C HIS A 96 11.36 -25.13 -8.45
N LEU A 97 10.56 -24.15 -7.99
CA LEU A 97 11.11 -22.94 -7.36
C LEU A 97 11.93 -23.27 -6.11
N LYS A 98 11.48 -24.21 -5.28
CA LYS A 98 12.23 -24.63 -4.09
C LYS A 98 13.45 -25.49 -4.39
N ASP A 99 13.42 -26.27 -5.48
CA ASP A 99 14.58 -27.04 -5.94
C ASP A 99 15.71 -26.11 -6.43
N ASP A 100 15.36 -25.09 -7.24
CA ASP A 100 16.35 -24.17 -7.83
C ASP A 100 16.75 -23.01 -6.89
N TYR A 101 15.83 -22.57 -6.03
CA TYR A 101 16.01 -21.44 -5.11
C TYR A 101 15.71 -21.84 -3.66
N PRO A 102 16.45 -22.80 -3.06
CA PRO A 102 16.11 -23.37 -1.75
C PRO A 102 16.10 -22.34 -0.61
N ASN A 103 16.90 -21.28 -0.72
CA ASN A 103 17.02 -20.22 0.28
C ASN A 103 16.02 -19.06 0.08
N LYS A 104 15.31 -19.03 -1.05
CA LYS A 104 14.32 -17.98 -1.31
C LYS A 104 12.99 -18.36 -0.69
N VAL A 105 12.29 -17.35 -0.17
CA VAL A 105 10.98 -17.54 0.47
C VAL A 105 9.88 -17.56 -0.59
N VAL A 106 9.15 -18.67 -0.65
CA VAL A 106 7.97 -18.86 -1.50
C VAL A 106 6.75 -18.98 -0.59
N ILE A 107 5.89 -17.97 -0.64
CA ILE A 107 4.60 -17.96 0.05
C ILE A 107 3.53 -18.41 -0.95
N ALA A 108 2.81 -19.49 -0.66
CA ALA A 108 1.71 -19.92 -1.50
C ALA A 108 0.42 -19.16 -1.14
N SER A 109 -0.08 -18.33 -2.05
CA SER A 109 -1.42 -17.75 -1.91
C SER A 109 -2.47 -18.80 -2.27
N ILE A 110 -3.49 -19.02 -1.44
CA ILE A 110 -4.54 -20.01 -1.71
C ILE A 110 -5.94 -19.41 -1.51
N MET A 111 -6.93 -19.99 -2.19
CA MET A 111 -8.34 -19.65 -2.02
C MET A 111 -9.25 -20.85 -2.25
N GLY A 112 -9.89 -21.32 -1.18
CA GLY A 112 -10.90 -22.38 -1.21
C GLY A 112 -12.33 -21.86 -1.36
N THR A 113 -13.26 -22.71 -1.83
CA THR A 113 -14.70 -22.39 -1.91
C THR A 113 -15.48 -22.82 -0.67
N ASN A 114 -14.90 -23.72 0.12
CA ASN A 114 -15.45 -24.28 1.36
C ASN A 114 -14.29 -24.76 2.27
N GLU A 115 -14.57 -25.25 3.48
CA GLU A 115 -13.52 -25.68 4.41
C GLU A 115 -12.62 -26.81 3.91
N GLU A 116 -13.18 -27.80 3.22
CA GLU A 116 -12.42 -28.94 2.67
C GLU A 116 -11.43 -28.46 1.62
N ASP A 117 -11.82 -27.49 0.77
CA ASP A 117 -10.92 -26.88 -0.19
C ASP A 117 -9.76 -26.15 0.49
N TRP A 118 -10.04 -25.35 1.52
CA TRP A 118 -9.00 -24.61 2.25
C TRP A 118 -8.01 -25.56 2.94
N GLU A 119 -8.52 -26.60 3.59
CA GLU A 119 -7.72 -27.62 4.27
C GLU A 119 -6.85 -28.41 3.27
N THR A 120 -7.46 -28.86 2.16
CA THR A 120 -6.76 -29.61 1.12
C THR A 120 -5.70 -28.77 0.42
N LEU A 121 -6.02 -27.53 0.05
CA LEU A 121 -5.05 -26.62 -0.58
C LEU A 121 -3.87 -26.34 0.35
N ALA A 122 -4.13 -26.09 1.64
CA ALA A 122 -3.09 -25.86 2.63
C ALA A 122 -2.15 -27.07 2.74
N GLN A 123 -2.70 -28.29 2.76
CA GLN A 123 -1.91 -29.52 2.74
C GLN A 123 -1.05 -29.62 1.46
N LEU A 124 -1.66 -29.43 0.29
CA LEU A 124 -0.99 -29.61 -1.00
C LEU A 124 0.16 -28.62 -1.21
N VAL A 125 -0.03 -27.33 -0.88
CA VAL A 125 1.04 -26.34 -1.03
C VAL A 125 2.17 -26.55 -0.02
N THR A 126 1.85 -27.10 1.15
CA THR A 126 2.86 -27.52 2.15
C THR A 126 3.70 -28.67 1.61
N GLU A 127 3.05 -29.70 1.05
CA GLU A 127 3.73 -30.83 0.41
C GLU A 127 4.53 -30.42 -0.84
N ALA A 128 4.14 -29.32 -1.49
CA ALA A 128 4.89 -28.73 -2.61
C ALA A 128 6.12 -27.91 -2.16
N GLY A 129 6.32 -27.70 -0.86
CA GLY A 129 7.50 -27.04 -0.31
C GLY A 129 7.35 -25.55 -0.04
N ALA A 130 6.14 -24.98 -0.07
CA ALA A 130 5.93 -23.59 0.31
C ALA A 130 6.47 -23.33 1.74
N ASP A 131 7.07 -22.15 1.95
CA ASP A 131 7.62 -21.76 3.25
C ASP A 131 6.53 -21.17 4.16
N MET A 132 5.51 -20.55 3.55
CA MET A 132 4.39 -19.89 4.24
C MET A 132 3.12 -19.96 3.38
N ILE A 133 1.97 -19.67 4.00
CA ILE A 133 0.66 -19.60 3.32
C ILE A 133 0.09 -18.18 3.42
N GLU A 134 -0.41 -17.64 2.30
CA GLU A 134 -1.26 -16.45 2.29
C GLU A 134 -2.70 -16.85 1.96
N MET A 135 -3.63 -16.58 2.88
CA MET A 135 -5.05 -16.81 2.63
C MET A 135 -5.69 -15.63 1.92
N ASN A 136 -6.06 -15.79 0.65
CA ASN A 136 -6.74 -14.75 -0.10
C ASN A 136 -8.24 -14.73 0.25
N LEU A 137 -8.59 -14.00 1.31
CA LEU A 137 -9.97 -13.77 1.76
C LEU A 137 -10.64 -12.57 1.05
N SER A 138 -10.05 -12.10 -0.05
CA SER A 138 -10.24 -10.69 -0.46
C SER A 138 -10.45 -10.47 -1.94
N CYS A 139 -10.51 -11.52 -2.77
CA CYS A 139 -10.67 -11.36 -4.23
C CYS A 139 -12.00 -10.64 -4.57
N PRO A 140 -11.98 -9.45 -5.19
CA PRO A 140 -13.20 -8.68 -5.49
C PRO A 140 -13.99 -9.24 -6.68
N GLN A 141 -13.37 -10.09 -7.51
CA GLN A 141 -14.03 -10.74 -8.66
C GLN A 141 -14.79 -12.01 -8.29
N MET A 142 -14.62 -12.47 -7.06
CA MET A 142 -15.31 -13.64 -6.55
C MET A 142 -16.57 -13.18 -5.83
N THR A 143 -17.66 -13.06 -6.60
CA THR A 143 -18.97 -12.64 -6.09
C THR A 143 -19.89 -13.86 -5.94
N SER A 144 -19.60 -14.71 -4.98
CA SER A 144 -20.60 -15.55 -4.34
C SER A 144 -20.58 -15.24 -2.85
N HIS A 145 -21.71 -15.33 -2.16
CA HIS A 145 -21.82 -15.02 -0.72
C HIS A 145 -20.86 -15.81 0.19
N GLU A 146 -20.12 -16.77 -0.36
CA GLU A 146 -19.23 -17.70 0.34
C GLU A 146 -17.75 -17.58 -0.09
N MET A 147 -17.39 -16.63 -0.98
CA MET A 147 -16.02 -16.49 -1.51
C MET A 147 -15.53 -15.03 -1.58
N GLY A 148 -14.20 -14.88 -1.69
CA GLY A 148 -13.56 -13.59 -2.00
C GLY A 148 -13.81 -12.51 -0.96
N SER A 149 -13.89 -11.26 -1.42
CA SER A 149 -14.03 -10.08 -0.55
C SER A 149 -15.21 -10.12 0.41
N ASP A 150 -16.27 -10.86 0.09
CA ASP A 150 -17.45 -10.96 0.96
C ASP A 150 -17.11 -11.77 2.23
N VAL A 151 -16.28 -12.82 2.10
CA VAL A 151 -15.70 -13.57 3.22
C VAL A 151 -14.84 -12.65 4.08
N GLY A 152 -13.94 -11.88 3.48
CA GLY A 152 -13.03 -10.98 4.21
C GLY A 152 -13.73 -9.87 5.00
N THR A 153 -15.04 -9.67 4.80
CA THR A 153 -15.86 -8.73 5.58
C THR A 153 -16.66 -9.38 6.70
N ASN A 154 -16.67 -10.71 6.78
CA ASN A 154 -17.42 -11.48 7.77
C ASN A 154 -16.47 -12.18 8.75
N PRO A 155 -16.31 -11.67 9.99
CA PRO A 155 -15.44 -12.25 11.00
C PRO A 155 -15.64 -13.76 11.24
N GLU A 156 -16.88 -14.25 11.22
CA GLU A 156 -17.17 -15.68 11.45
C GLU A 156 -16.63 -16.55 10.31
N LEU A 157 -16.79 -16.10 9.06
CA LEU A 157 -16.24 -16.82 7.90
C LEU A 157 -14.71 -16.74 7.86
N VAL A 158 -14.13 -15.58 8.21
CA VAL A 158 -12.69 -15.41 8.33
C VAL A 158 -12.11 -16.43 9.33
N LYS A 159 -12.67 -16.49 10.55
CA LYS A 159 -12.23 -17.43 11.58
C LYS A 159 -12.39 -18.87 11.14
N LYS A 160 -13.54 -19.21 10.56
CA LYS A 160 -13.87 -20.56 10.07
C LYS A 160 -12.82 -21.06 9.06
N TYR A 161 -12.51 -20.26 8.05
CA TYR A 161 -11.56 -20.69 7.02
C TYR A 161 -10.11 -20.65 7.49
N CYS A 162 -9.73 -19.72 8.36
CA CYS A 162 -8.39 -19.74 8.99
C CYS A 162 -8.20 -21.04 9.78
N THR A 163 -9.23 -21.46 10.52
CA THR A 163 -9.22 -22.74 11.25
C THR A 163 -9.04 -23.92 10.30
N ALA A 164 -9.71 -23.91 9.14
CA ALA A 164 -9.56 -24.96 8.14
C ALA A 164 -8.14 -25.05 7.57
N VAL A 165 -7.50 -23.91 7.27
CA VAL A 165 -6.09 -23.89 6.82
C VAL A 165 -5.15 -24.45 7.88
N LYS A 166 -5.36 -24.12 9.16
CA LYS A 166 -4.55 -24.69 10.26
C LYS A 166 -4.74 -26.19 10.47
N ARG A 167 -5.86 -26.78 10.04
CA ARG A 167 -6.02 -28.25 10.03
C ARG A 167 -5.19 -28.90 8.92
N GLY A 168 -5.06 -28.23 7.78
CA GLY A 168 -4.33 -28.74 6.62
C GLY A 168 -2.82 -28.49 6.64
N SER A 169 -2.34 -27.51 7.42
CA SER A 169 -0.93 -27.14 7.46
C SER A 169 -0.47 -26.58 8.81
N ASN A 170 0.80 -26.84 9.13
CA ASN A 170 1.52 -26.24 10.25
C ASN A 170 2.42 -25.06 9.82
N LEU A 171 2.46 -24.71 8.53
CA LEU A 171 3.23 -23.56 8.07
C LEU A 171 2.72 -22.26 8.70
N PRO A 172 3.59 -21.25 8.87
CA PRO A 172 3.17 -19.91 9.20
C PRO A 172 2.19 -19.40 8.15
N MET A 173 1.06 -18.85 8.58
CA MET A 173 0.04 -18.35 7.67
C MET A 173 -0.37 -16.92 7.98
N MET A 174 -0.63 -16.16 6.92
CA MET A 174 -1.18 -14.81 7.01
C MET A 174 -2.50 -14.69 6.25
N ALA A 175 -3.42 -13.92 6.81
CA ALA A 175 -4.71 -13.64 6.17
C ALA A 175 -4.62 -12.32 5.37
N LYS A 176 -4.88 -12.37 4.05
CA LYS A 176 -4.87 -11.19 3.18
C LYS A 176 -6.21 -10.47 3.26
N MET A 177 -6.20 -9.25 3.78
CA MET A 177 -7.39 -8.47 4.12
C MET A 177 -7.85 -7.55 3.00
N THR A 178 -9.18 -7.38 2.91
CA THR A 178 -9.83 -6.55 1.91
C THR A 178 -9.97 -5.13 2.45
N PRO A 179 -9.65 -4.08 1.67
CA PRO A 179 -9.92 -2.70 2.08
C PRO A 179 -11.40 -2.32 1.91
N ASN A 180 -12.22 -3.22 1.35
CA ASN A 180 -13.64 -2.99 1.05
C ASN A 180 -14.51 -3.18 2.29
N ILE A 181 -14.07 -2.61 3.41
CA ILE A 181 -14.68 -2.72 4.74
C ILE A 181 -14.50 -1.39 5.48
N THR A 182 -15.45 -1.03 6.34
CA THR A 182 -15.36 0.19 7.16
C THR A 182 -14.27 0.07 8.22
N ASP A 183 -14.26 -1.06 8.91
CA ASP A 183 -13.37 -1.36 10.02
C ASP A 183 -12.76 -2.76 9.85
N MET A 184 -11.43 -2.83 9.71
CA MET A 184 -10.71 -4.08 9.50
C MET A 184 -10.45 -4.83 10.82
N VAL A 185 -10.55 -4.16 11.98
CA VAL A 185 -10.16 -4.72 13.28
C VAL A 185 -10.93 -6.00 13.61
N PRO A 186 -12.27 -6.09 13.44
CA PRO A 186 -13.01 -7.32 13.75
C PRO A 186 -12.56 -8.52 12.88
N ALA A 187 -12.34 -8.28 11.59
CA ALA A 187 -11.88 -9.33 10.67
C ALA A 187 -10.44 -9.78 11.00
N ALA A 188 -9.54 -8.83 11.31
CA ALA A 188 -8.18 -9.14 11.73
C ALA A 188 -8.13 -9.95 13.03
N LYS A 189 -8.93 -9.57 14.04
CA LYS A 189 -9.02 -10.36 15.28
C LYS A 189 -9.57 -11.76 15.02
N ALA A 190 -10.58 -11.87 14.17
CA ALA A 190 -11.14 -13.17 13.82
C ALA A 190 -10.18 -14.08 13.06
N SER A 191 -9.28 -13.53 12.22
CA SER A 191 -8.23 -14.35 11.60
C SER A 191 -7.24 -14.88 12.64
N MET A 192 -6.84 -14.06 13.62
CA MET A 192 -5.97 -14.51 14.71
C MET A 192 -6.64 -15.58 15.57
N ASP A 193 -7.92 -15.40 15.90
CA ASP A 193 -8.73 -16.40 16.60
C ASP A 193 -8.88 -17.72 15.83
N GLY A 194 -8.80 -17.66 14.49
CA GLY A 194 -8.78 -18.83 13.61
C GLY A 194 -7.38 -19.42 13.42
N GLY A 195 -6.36 -18.84 14.04
CA GLY A 195 -4.98 -19.35 14.05
C GLY A 195 -4.06 -18.74 13.00
N ALA A 196 -4.43 -17.61 12.36
CA ALA A 196 -3.49 -16.85 11.56
C ALA A 196 -2.34 -16.32 12.44
N ASP A 197 -1.12 -16.34 11.90
CA ASP A 197 0.09 -15.88 12.59
C ASP A 197 0.35 -14.38 12.32
N GLY A 198 -0.20 -13.86 11.23
CA GLY A 198 -0.19 -12.44 10.88
C GLY A 198 -1.20 -12.10 9.78
N ILE A 199 -1.07 -10.90 9.20
CA ILE A 199 -1.94 -10.45 8.11
C ILE A 199 -1.15 -9.84 6.96
N ALA A 200 -1.74 -9.89 5.78
CA ALA A 200 -1.30 -9.12 4.63
C ALA A 200 -2.35 -8.05 4.30
N THR A 201 -1.97 -6.78 4.13
CA THR A 201 -2.96 -5.71 3.94
C THR A 201 -2.40 -4.56 3.09
N ILE A 202 -3.08 -4.06 2.06
CA ILE A 202 -4.46 -4.38 1.63
C ILE A 202 -4.50 -5.13 0.29
N ASN A 203 -5.60 -5.84 0.02
CA ASN A 203 -5.98 -6.21 -1.35
C ASN A 203 -6.47 -4.96 -2.13
N THR A 204 -6.96 -5.15 -3.35
CA THR A 204 -7.45 -4.07 -4.22
C THR A 204 -8.77 -3.44 -3.74
N VAL A 205 -8.94 -2.16 -4.05
CA VAL A 205 -10.14 -1.38 -3.72
C VAL A 205 -11.17 -1.52 -4.84
N LYS A 206 -12.42 -1.87 -4.54
CA LYS A 206 -13.51 -1.94 -5.52
C LYS A 206 -13.76 -0.56 -6.11
N SER A 207 -13.66 -0.44 -7.44
CA SER A 207 -13.82 0.84 -8.13
C SER A 207 -14.36 0.71 -9.57
N VAL A 208 -14.72 1.86 -10.13
CA VAL A 208 -14.77 2.13 -11.57
C VAL A 208 -13.71 3.19 -11.87
N ALA A 209 -12.72 2.87 -12.69
CA ALA A 209 -11.60 3.79 -12.96
C ALA A 209 -11.97 4.89 -13.96
N ASN A 210 -12.47 4.49 -15.13
CA ASN A 210 -12.86 5.40 -16.21
C ASN A 210 -14.20 5.01 -16.84
N ILE A 211 -14.81 5.95 -17.54
CA ILE A 211 -16.01 5.76 -18.36
C ILE A 211 -15.68 6.18 -19.81
N ASP A 212 -15.99 5.32 -20.77
CA ASP A 212 -16.07 5.69 -22.18
C ASP A 212 -17.31 6.61 -22.37
N LEU A 213 -17.08 7.87 -22.77
CA LEU A 213 -18.12 8.89 -22.83
C LEU A 213 -19.14 8.65 -23.97
N ASP A 214 -18.68 8.08 -25.08
CA ASP A 214 -19.54 7.81 -26.24
C ASP A 214 -20.43 6.60 -25.93
N ARG A 215 -19.82 5.52 -25.44
CA ARG A 215 -20.48 4.25 -25.15
C ARG A 215 -21.22 4.24 -23.82
N LYS A 216 -20.86 5.12 -22.87
CA LYS A 216 -21.42 5.20 -21.52
C LYS A 216 -21.20 3.91 -20.73
N VAL A 217 -20.01 3.32 -20.88
CA VAL A 217 -19.61 2.05 -20.24
C VAL A 217 -18.28 2.26 -19.52
N GLY A 218 -18.10 1.59 -18.38
CA GLY A 218 -16.82 1.59 -17.68
C GLY A 218 -15.69 0.96 -18.50
N LEU A 219 -14.45 1.36 -18.24
CA LEU A 219 -13.27 0.75 -18.84
C LEU A 219 -12.65 -0.34 -17.94
N PRO A 220 -12.02 -1.37 -18.54
CA PRO A 220 -12.03 -1.66 -19.97
C PRO A 220 -13.39 -2.28 -20.37
N ILE A 221 -13.71 -2.20 -21.66
CA ILE A 221 -14.98 -2.70 -22.20
C ILE A 221 -14.82 -4.15 -22.63
N VAL A 222 -15.64 -5.03 -22.03
CA VAL A 222 -15.77 -6.45 -22.39
C VAL A 222 -17.14 -6.65 -23.01
N ASN A 223 -17.17 -6.92 -24.31
CA ASN A 223 -18.40 -7.15 -25.09
C ASN A 223 -19.52 -6.11 -24.80
N GLY A 224 -19.17 -4.83 -24.80
CA GLY A 224 -20.11 -3.72 -24.54
C GLY A 224 -20.52 -3.52 -23.08
N LYS A 225 -19.85 -4.20 -22.12
CA LYS A 225 -20.09 -4.10 -20.68
C LYS A 225 -18.78 -3.90 -19.92
N SER A 226 -18.88 -3.65 -18.61
CA SER A 226 -17.75 -3.61 -17.67
C SER A 226 -18.26 -3.93 -16.26
N SER A 227 -17.36 -4.04 -15.30
CA SER A 227 -17.67 -4.36 -13.89
C SER A 227 -16.92 -3.46 -12.91
N ILE A 228 -17.52 -3.28 -11.73
CA ILE A 228 -16.79 -2.82 -10.54
C ILE A 228 -15.72 -3.87 -10.23
N SER A 229 -14.48 -3.41 -10.03
CA SER A 229 -13.34 -4.32 -9.97
C SER A 229 -12.17 -3.73 -9.18
N GLY A 230 -11.11 -4.51 -9.05
CA GLY A 230 -9.96 -4.16 -8.19
C GLY A 230 -9.16 -2.98 -8.74
N PHE A 231 -8.97 -1.97 -7.90
CA PHE A 231 -8.09 -0.82 -8.11
C PHE A 231 -6.83 -0.94 -7.25
N SER A 232 -5.71 -0.57 -7.85
CA SER A 232 -4.36 -0.67 -7.28
C SER A 232 -3.47 0.48 -7.77
N GLY A 233 -2.19 0.45 -7.44
CA GLY A 233 -1.23 1.51 -7.77
C GLY A 233 -1.19 2.64 -6.73
N LYS A 234 -0.39 3.67 -7.01
CA LYS A 234 -0.08 4.77 -6.06
C LYS A 234 -1.30 5.48 -5.50
N ALA A 235 -2.41 5.58 -6.24
CA ALA A 235 -3.65 6.17 -5.71
C ALA A 235 -4.24 5.43 -4.51
N VAL A 236 -3.90 4.15 -4.31
CA VAL A 236 -4.40 3.33 -3.19
C VAL A 236 -3.55 3.46 -1.92
N LYS A 237 -2.31 3.94 -2.03
CA LYS A 237 -1.38 4.05 -0.90
C LYS A 237 -1.97 4.74 0.34
N PRO A 238 -2.65 5.91 0.25
CA PRO A 238 -3.24 6.55 1.43
C PRO A 238 -4.27 5.67 2.15
N ILE A 239 -5.00 4.82 1.41
CA ILE A 239 -5.97 3.88 1.98
C ILE A 239 -5.25 2.76 2.72
N ALA A 240 -4.17 2.22 2.12
CA ALA A 240 -3.34 1.20 2.74
C ALA A 240 -2.72 1.68 4.07
N LEU A 241 -2.10 2.86 4.07
CA LEU A 241 -1.51 3.46 5.28
C LEU A 241 -2.55 3.70 6.38
N ARG A 242 -3.79 4.09 6.01
CA ARG A 242 -4.90 4.23 6.97
C ARG A 242 -5.25 2.91 7.64
N PHE A 243 -5.25 1.78 6.92
CA PHE A 243 -5.52 0.48 7.53
C PHE A 243 -4.37 -0.01 8.42
N LEU A 244 -3.11 0.23 8.03
CA LEU A 244 -1.96 -0.01 8.91
C LEU A 244 -2.09 0.75 10.23
N GLN A 245 -2.42 2.04 10.17
CA GLN A 245 -2.67 2.87 11.34
C GLN A 245 -3.80 2.30 12.22
N GLN A 246 -4.92 1.94 11.58
CA GLN A 246 -6.07 1.39 12.29
C GLN A 246 -5.71 0.13 13.07
N LEU A 247 -4.96 -0.79 12.44
CA LEU A 247 -4.54 -2.04 13.06
C LEU A 247 -3.52 -1.81 14.17
N ARG A 248 -2.54 -0.92 13.97
CA ARG A 248 -1.49 -0.63 14.96
C ARG A 248 -1.99 0.06 16.22
N THR A 249 -3.07 0.81 16.11
CA THR A 249 -3.69 1.51 17.25
C THR A 249 -4.83 0.72 17.90
N ALA A 250 -5.23 -0.41 17.31
CA ALA A 250 -6.30 -1.24 17.84
C ALA A 250 -5.81 -2.07 19.02
N ALA A 251 -6.59 -2.03 20.11
CA ALA A 251 -6.28 -2.79 21.33
C ALA A 251 -6.10 -4.28 21.05
N GLY A 252 -4.93 -4.81 21.39
CA GLY A 252 -4.53 -6.21 21.20
C GLY A 252 -3.91 -6.54 19.84
N LEU A 253 -3.73 -5.56 18.95
CA LEU A 253 -3.10 -5.73 17.63
C LEU A 253 -1.83 -4.86 17.46
N GLU A 254 -1.36 -4.21 18.52
CA GLU A 254 -0.27 -3.23 18.50
C GLU A 254 1.01 -3.84 17.90
N GLN A 255 1.24 -5.13 18.16
CA GLN A 255 2.41 -5.90 17.72
C GLN A 255 2.07 -6.94 16.63
N LEU A 256 0.87 -6.88 16.04
CA LEU A 256 0.44 -7.82 15.00
C LEU A 256 1.46 -7.84 13.84
N PRO A 257 2.04 -8.98 13.42
CA PRO A 257 2.91 -8.98 12.25
C PRO A 257 2.11 -8.65 10.97
N ILE A 258 2.58 -7.69 10.17
CA ILE A 258 1.90 -7.24 8.95
C ILE A 258 2.83 -7.27 7.74
N SER A 259 2.37 -7.88 6.65
CA SER A 259 2.88 -7.68 5.30
C SER A 259 2.10 -6.55 4.61
N GLY A 260 2.76 -5.42 4.35
CA GLY A 260 2.16 -4.19 3.82
C GLY A 260 2.06 -4.20 2.30
N ILE A 261 0.93 -3.77 1.75
CA ILE A 261 0.62 -3.81 0.31
C ILE A 261 -0.21 -2.59 -0.08
N GLY A 262 0.13 -1.96 -1.20
CA GLY A 262 -0.74 -0.98 -1.87
C GLY A 262 -0.02 0.29 -2.30
N GLY A 263 0.36 0.36 -3.58
CA GLY A 263 0.89 1.59 -4.18
C GLY A 263 2.32 1.96 -3.78
N ILE A 264 3.14 0.98 -3.41
CA ILE A 264 4.59 1.14 -3.17
C ILE A 264 5.29 1.21 -4.52
N GLU A 265 5.82 2.38 -4.92
CA GLU A 265 6.58 2.54 -6.16
C GLU A 265 8.05 2.95 -5.90
N THR A 266 8.37 3.39 -4.69
CA THR A 266 9.67 3.98 -4.33
C THR A 266 10.15 3.51 -2.97
N TRP A 267 11.43 3.75 -2.66
CA TRP A 267 11.98 3.51 -1.32
C TRP A 267 11.29 4.36 -0.25
N GLN A 268 10.81 5.57 -0.59
CA GLN A 268 10.09 6.43 0.35
C GLN A 268 8.73 5.82 0.69
N ASP A 269 8.05 5.23 -0.29
CA ASP A 269 6.80 4.51 -0.03
C ASP A 269 7.07 3.30 0.86
N ALA A 270 8.14 2.54 0.58
CA ALA A 270 8.56 1.41 1.41
C ALA A 270 8.82 1.82 2.86
N ALA A 271 9.60 2.89 3.06
CA ALA A 271 9.88 3.46 4.38
C ALA A 271 8.60 3.89 5.10
N GLU A 272 7.65 4.55 4.42
CA GLU A 272 6.36 4.90 5.02
C GLU A 272 5.58 3.67 5.50
N PHE A 273 5.52 2.61 4.71
CA PHE A 273 4.84 1.38 5.14
C PHE A 273 5.52 0.76 6.37
N ILE A 274 6.85 0.75 6.43
CA ILE A 274 7.62 0.26 7.58
C ILE A 274 7.35 1.13 8.81
N LEU A 275 7.47 2.45 8.69
CA LEU A 275 7.17 3.42 9.76
C LEU A 275 5.72 3.32 10.26
N MET A 276 4.79 2.93 9.38
CA MET A 276 3.39 2.67 9.71
C MET A 276 3.16 1.28 10.29
N GLY A 277 4.14 0.38 10.25
CA GLY A 277 4.12 -0.88 10.96
C GLY A 277 4.29 -2.15 10.13
N ALA A 278 4.46 -2.06 8.81
CA ALA A 278 4.73 -3.26 8.01
C ALA A 278 6.14 -3.82 8.27
N THR A 279 6.27 -5.14 8.32
CA THR A 279 7.56 -5.84 8.44
C THR A 279 8.08 -6.26 7.07
N THR A 280 7.18 -6.81 6.24
CA THR A 280 7.45 -7.13 4.84
C THR A 280 6.54 -6.30 3.93
N LEU A 281 6.91 -6.15 2.67
CA LEU A 281 6.29 -5.25 1.71
C LEU A 281 6.01 -6.00 0.41
N GLN A 282 4.75 -6.14 0.03
CA GLN A 282 4.40 -6.77 -1.24
C GLN A 282 4.10 -5.74 -2.33
N VAL A 283 4.59 -5.99 -3.54
CA VAL A 283 4.55 -5.05 -4.67
C VAL A 283 4.02 -5.73 -5.93
N THR A 284 3.15 -5.03 -6.68
CA THR A 284 2.55 -5.52 -7.93
C THR A 284 2.58 -4.46 -9.02
N THR A 285 1.82 -3.37 -8.88
CA THR A 285 1.57 -2.42 -9.97
C THR A 285 2.86 -1.79 -10.50
N SER A 286 3.83 -1.52 -9.63
CA SER A 286 5.10 -0.95 -10.02
C SER A 286 5.97 -1.94 -10.79
N VAL A 287 5.86 -3.23 -10.51
CA VAL A 287 6.51 -4.27 -11.32
C VAL A 287 5.88 -4.35 -12.71
N MET A 288 4.55 -4.22 -12.81
CA MET A 288 3.87 -4.14 -14.12
C MET A 288 4.32 -2.92 -14.94
N GLN A 289 4.61 -1.80 -14.27
CA GLN A 289 4.99 -0.55 -14.93
C GLN A 289 6.50 -0.48 -15.27
N TYR A 290 7.37 -0.95 -14.38
CA TYR A 290 8.82 -0.71 -14.43
C TYR A 290 9.65 -2.00 -14.53
N GLY A 291 9.04 -3.17 -14.36
CA GLY A 291 9.72 -4.47 -14.33
C GLY A 291 10.32 -4.81 -12.96
N TYR A 292 10.84 -6.04 -12.82
CA TYR A 292 11.35 -6.58 -11.56
C TYR A 292 12.53 -5.79 -10.97
N ARG A 293 13.34 -5.15 -11.82
CA ARG A 293 14.53 -4.37 -11.42
C ARG A 293 14.26 -3.18 -10.51
N ILE A 294 13.00 -2.74 -10.40
CA ILE A 294 12.62 -1.69 -9.46
C ILE A 294 13.01 -1.99 -8.00
N VAL A 295 13.16 -3.27 -7.65
CA VAL A 295 13.62 -3.68 -6.31
C VAL A 295 15.03 -3.19 -6.00
N GLU A 296 15.90 -3.00 -7.00
CA GLU A 296 17.25 -2.46 -6.82
C GLU A 296 17.20 -1.05 -6.24
N ASP A 297 16.38 -0.18 -6.85
CA ASP A 297 16.19 1.22 -6.43
C ASP A 297 15.52 1.32 -5.06
N MET A 298 14.53 0.46 -4.79
CA MET A 298 13.85 0.43 -3.50
C MET A 298 14.79 -0.01 -2.36
N LYS A 299 15.60 -1.05 -2.58
CA LYS A 299 16.60 -1.52 -1.61
C LYS A 299 17.68 -0.47 -1.37
N ASN A 300 18.22 0.10 -2.45
CA ASN A 300 19.27 1.11 -2.36
C ASN A 300 18.81 2.34 -1.55
N GLY A 301 17.67 2.91 -1.92
CA GLY A 301 17.12 4.06 -1.19
C GLY A 301 16.77 3.74 0.27
N LEU A 302 16.30 2.53 0.57
CA LEU A 302 16.00 2.13 1.94
C LEU A 302 17.26 1.99 2.79
N MET A 303 18.37 1.47 2.24
CA MET A 303 19.67 1.43 2.94
C MET A 303 20.20 2.83 3.25
N HIS A 304 20.07 3.77 2.30
CA HIS A 304 20.43 5.17 2.54
C HIS A 304 19.57 5.80 3.62
N TYR A 305 18.26 5.54 3.59
CA TYR A 305 17.35 6.01 4.63
C TYR A 305 17.73 5.46 6.02
N MET A 306 18.10 4.18 6.13
CA MET A 306 18.57 3.61 7.40
C MET A 306 19.82 4.31 7.94
N GLU A 307 20.79 4.61 7.07
CA GLU A 307 21.99 5.37 7.45
C GLU A 307 21.61 6.76 7.99
N ASP A 308 20.73 7.48 7.27
CA ASP A 308 20.25 8.81 7.66
C ASP A 308 19.45 8.79 8.97
N GLN A 309 18.78 7.68 9.29
CA GLN A 309 18.07 7.48 10.55
C GLN A 309 18.97 6.94 11.67
N HIS A 310 20.24 6.64 11.38
CA HIS A 310 21.20 6.06 12.31
C HIS A 310 20.71 4.75 12.95
N VAL A 311 20.09 3.89 12.16
CA VAL A 311 19.65 2.55 12.58
C VAL A 311 20.48 1.45 11.91
N GLU A 312 20.59 0.31 12.58
CA GLU A 312 21.27 -0.87 12.02
C GLU A 312 20.26 -1.89 11.50
N HIS A 313 19.06 -1.95 12.08
CA HIS A 313 18.02 -2.91 11.70
C HIS A 313 16.70 -2.23 11.33
N LEU A 314 16.04 -2.71 10.29
CA LEU A 314 14.72 -2.21 9.89
C LEU A 314 13.67 -2.35 10.99
N SER A 315 13.81 -3.34 11.89
CA SER A 315 12.92 -3.55 13.03
C SER A 315 12.84 -2.34 13.97
N GLU A 316 13.90 -1.51 14.03
CA GLU A 316 13.93 -0.28 14.83
C GLU A 316 13.00 0.81 14.28
N LEU A 317 12.65 0.73 13.00
CA LEU A 317 11.77 1.68 12.31
C LEU A 317 10.31 1.22 12.28
N ILE A 318 10.01 -0.04 12.58
CA ILE A 318 8.67 -0.60 12.44
C ILE A 318 7.69 0.11 13.37
N GLY A 319 6.67 0.76 12.77
CA GLY A 319 5.53 1.31 13.50
C GLY A 319 5.79 2.61 14.26
N VAL A 320 7.00 3.17 14.21
CA VAL A 320 7.41 4.33 15.03
C VAL A 320 6.63 5.61 14.71
N ALA A 321 5.99 5.70 13.54
CA ALA A 321 5.16 6.86 13.18
C ALA A 321 3.79 6.87 13.86
N ASN A 322 3.26 5.71 14.28
CA ASN A 322 1.88 5.60 14.76
C ASN A 322 1.60 6.44 16.01
N LYS A 323 2.58 6.58 16.92
CA LYS A 323 2.47 7.42 18.12
C LYS A 323 2.27 8.92 17.80
N ASN A 324 2.64 9.33 16.58
CA ASN A 324 2.52 10.72 16.12
C ASN A 324 1.24 10.96 15.29
N ILE A 325 0.41 9.94 15.09
CA ILE A 325 -0.88 10.05 14.39
C ILE A 325 -1.98 9.93 15.43
N VAL A 326 -2.38 11.09 15.96
CA VAL A 326 -3.34 11.21 17.06
C VAL A 326 -4.75 11.50 16.55
N PRO A 327 -5.80 11.22 17.37
CA PRO A 327 -7.14 11.70 17.11
C PRO A 327 -7.17 13.20 16.82
N ALA A 328 -8.14 13.62 16.01
CA ALA A 328 -8.20 15.01 15.55
C ALA A 328 -8.27 15.96 16.74
N GLU A 329 -9.08 15.66 17.76
CA GLU A 329 -9.25 16.43 19.00
C GLU A 329 -7.95 16.68 19.78
N ASP A 330 -6.95 15.80 19.64
CA ASP A 330 -5.68 15.89 20.37
C ASP A 330 -4.64 16.76 19.65
N LEU A 331 -4.90 17.15 18.39
CA LEU A 331 -4.02 18.08 17.67
C LEU A 331 -3.97 19.45 18.35
N ASP A 332 -2.77 19.99 18.50
CA ASP A 332 -2.57 21.34 19.01
C ASP A 332 -3.20 22.37 18.04
N ARG A 333 -4.18 23.12 18.56
CA ARG A 333 -4.94 24.15 17.85
C ARG A 333 -4.55 25.55 18.27
N ASP A 334 -3.56 25.71 19.15
CA ASP A 334 -3.28 26.97 19.80
C ASP A 334 -2.37 27.89 18.98
N TYR A 335 -1.83 27.42 17.87
CA TYR A 335 -0.98 28.21 16.97
C TYR A 335 -1.46 28.19 15.52
N LYS A 336 -0.87 29.08 14.71
CA LYS A 336 -0.95 29.06 13.25
C LYS A 336 0.44 29.33 12.67
N VAL A 337 0.65 28.82 11.46
CA VAL A 337 1.90 28.98 10.72
C VAL A 337 1.64 29.87 9.51
N TYR A 338 2.33 31.00 9.42
CA TYR A 338 2.22 31.86 8.25
C TYR A 338 3.13 31.36 7.12
N PRO A 339 2.68 31.44 5.86
CA PRO A 339 3.54 31.08 4.73
C PRO A 339 4.65 32.11 4.55
N LYS A 340 5.83 31.66 4.15
CA LYS A 340 6.96 32.52 3.77
C LYS A 340 7.18 32.40 2.26
N ILE A 341 7.34 33.55 1.58
CA ILE A 341 7.63 33.58 0.14
C ILE A 341 9.14 33.77 -0.06
N ASP A 342 9.75 32.88 -0.82
CA ASP A 342 11.07 33.02 -1.40
C ASP A 342 10.95 33.79 -2.73
N TRP A 343 11.45 35.03 -2.73
CA TRP A 343 11.33 35.94 -3.87
C TRP A 343 12.25 35.59 -5.02
N ASP A 344 13.31 34.84 -4.78
CA ASP A 344 14.26 34.44 -5.81
C ASP A 344 13.71 33.25 -6.61
N LYS A 345 12.89 32.41 -5.98
CA LYS A 345 12.17 31.31 -6.64
C LYS A 345 10.84 31.76 -7.26
N CYS A 346 10.26 32.88 -6.82
CA CYS A 346 8.93 33.28 -7.25
C CYS A 346 8.89 33.70 -8.73
N ILE A 347 8.17 32.94 -9.55
CA ILE A 347 8.00 33.23 -10.99
C ILE A 347 6.81 34.15 -11.31
N GLY A 348 6.16 34.74 -10.30
CA GLY A 348 5.05 35.70 -10.50
C GLY A 348 3.84 35.11 -11.23
N CYS A 349 3.51 33.83 -11.05
CA CYS A 349 2.41 33.16 -11.76
C CYS A 349 1.01 33.50 -11.20
N GLY A 350 0.90 33.94 -9.94
CA GLY A 350 -0.36 34.32 -9.30
C GLY A 350 -1.22 33.16 -8.79
N ARG A 351 -0.79 31.90 -8.96
CA ARG A 351 -1.58 30.73 -8.52
C ARG A 351 -1.88 30.73 -7.02
N CYS A 352 -0.90 31.11 -6.20
CA CYS A 352 -1.09 31.24 -4.75
C CYS A 352 -2.18 32.26 -4.38
N TYR A 353 -2.23 33.39 -5.09
CA TYR A 353 -3.29 34.40 -4.94
C TYR A 353 -4.65 33.81 -5.29
N ILE A 354 -4.80 33.24 -6.50
CA ILE A 354 -6.06 32.66 -6.99
C ILE A 354 -6.57 31.59 -6.03
N SER A 355 -5.71 30.63 -5.65
CA SER A 355 -6.09 29.56 -4.73
C SER A 355 -6.48 30.08 -3.34
N CYS A 356 -5.83 31.12 -2.83
CA CYS A 356 -6.23 31.72 -1.56
C CYS A 356 -7.54 32.50 -1.68
N PHE A 357 -7.74 33.20 -2.80
CA PHE A 357 -8.90 34.04 -3.04
C PHE A 357 -10.17 33.21 -3.29
N ASP A 358 -10.12 32.22 -4.16
CA ASP A 358 -11.29 31.42 -4.54
C ASP A 358 -11.49 30.18 -3.66
N GLY A 359 -10.41 29.64 -3.08
CA GLY A 359 -10.42 28.36 -2.37
C GLY A 359 -10.08 28.41 -0.88
N ALA A 360 -9.82 29.59 -0.32
CA ALA A 360 -9.49 29.72 1.11
C ALA A 360 -10.06 31.01 1.74
N HIS A 361 -9.20 31.98 2.10
CA HIS A 361 -9.55 33.08 3.00
C HIS A 361 -9.16 34.48 2.50
N GLN A 362 -8.95 34.63 1.19
CA GLN A 362 -8.69 35.94 0.56
C GLN A 362 -7.57 36.72 1.26
N ALA A 363 -6.58 35.99 1.77
CA ALA A 363 -5.50 36.48 2.61
C ALA A 363 -4.22 36.81 1.83
N ILE A 364 -4.22 36.62 0.51
CA ILE A 364 -3.14 37.06 -0.37
C ILE A 364 -3.69 38.18 -1.24
N LYS A 365 -2.98 39.30 -1.32
CA LYS A 365 -3.25 40.39 -2.27
C LYS A 365 -2.31 40.25 -3.46
N TRP A 366 -2.76 40.67 -4.63
CA TRP A 366 -2.00 40.59 -5.87
C TRP A 366 -1.69 41.98 -6.40
N ASP A 367 -0.41 42.28 -6.58
CA ASP A 367 0.01 43.46 -7.33
C ASP A 367 0.17 43.08 -8.81
N ILE A 368 -0.72 43.64 -9.65
CA ILE A 368 -0.72 43.40 -11.08
C ILE A 368 0.51 43.95 -11.80
N LYS A 369 1.12 45.03 -11.28
CA LYS A 369 2.27 45.68 -11.92
C LYS A 369 3.56 44.90 -11.65
N THR A 370 3.80 44.53 -10.40
CA THR A 370 5.00 43.79 -10.01
C THR A 370 4.84 42.28 -10.16
N ARG A 371 3.60 41.79 -10.35
CA ARG A 371 3.24 40.38 -10.36
C ARG A 371 3.67 39.66 -9.08
N ARG A 372 3.55 40.34 -7.94
CA ARG A 372 3.96 39.83 -6.63
C ARG A 372 2.76 39.65 -5.70
N PRO A 373 2.67 38.51 -4.98
CA PRO A 373 1.66 38.30 -3.95
C PRO A 373 2.13 38.87 -2.59
N SER A 374 1.26 39.54 -1.84
CA SER A 374 1.55 39.93 -0.44
C SER A 374 0.57 39.27 0.51
N ILE A 375 1.06 38.69 1.62
CA ILE A 375 0.21 38.01 2.61
C ILE A 375 -0.35 39.03 3.61
N ASP A 376 -1.66 39.06 3.75
CA ASP A 376 -2.40 39.80 4.78
C ASP A 376 -2.57 38.91 6.01
N THR A 377 -1.67 39.06 6.99
CA THR A 377 -1.63 38.24 8.21
C THR A 377 -2.87 38.38 9.09
N SER A 378 -3.65 39.46 8.91
CA SER A 378 -4.93 39.66 9.60
C SER A 378 -6.02 38.69 9.13
N LYS A 379 -5.92 38.22 7.88
CA LYS A 379 -6.86 37.24 7.28
C LYS A 379 -6.29 35.84 7.17
N CYS A 380 -4.96 35.71 7.12
CA CYS A 380 -4.31 34.42 6.95
C CYS A 380 -4.52 33.54 8.20
N VAL A 381 -4.99 32.31 7.99
CA VAL A 381 -5.15 31.30 9.06
C VAL A 381 -4.06 30.24 9.05
N GLY A 382 -3.14 30.28 8.09
CA GLY A 382 -2.08 29.28 7.96
C GLY A 382 -2.51 27.93 7.39
N CYS A 383 -3.49 27.88 6.47
CA CYS A 383 -3.92 26.61 5.85
C CYS A 383 -2.90 26.01 4.86
N HIS A 384 -1.86 26.76 4.49
CA HIS A 384 -0.80 26.37 3.56
C HIS A 384 -1.23 25.90 2.15
N LEU A 385 -2.49 26.08 1.72
CA LEU A 385 -2.91 25.79 0.35
C LEU A 385 -2.03 26.49 -0.70
N CYS A 386 -1.61 27.73 -0.42
CA CYS A 386 -0.71 28.48 -1.29
C CYS A 386 0.67 27.82 -1.49
N ASN A 387 1.19 27.10 -0.48
CA ASN A 387 2.39 26.28 -0.58
C ASN A 387 2.14 25.12 -1.54
N LEU A 388 1.10 24.32 -1.28
CA LEU A 388 0.77 23.11 -2.04
C LEU A 388 0.54 23.35 -3.54
N VAL A 389 0.00 24.52 -3.91
CA VAL A 389 -0.26 24.88 -5.32
C VAL A 389 0.93 25.56 -6.00
N CYS A 390 1.98 25.94 -5.27
CA CYS A 390 3.12 26.65 -5.83
C CYS A 390 3.91 25.72 -6.77
N PRO A 391 4.02 26.04 -8.08
CA PRO A 391 4.65 25.12 -9.03
C PRO A 391 6.18 25.06 -8.92
N VAL A 392 6.80 25.98 -8.17
CA VAL A 392 8.25 26.15 -8.08
C VAL A 392 8.74 26.12 -6.63
N GLY A 393 7.87 25.76 -5.68
CA GLY A 393 8.25 25.68 -4.27
C GLY A 393 8.73 27.00 -3.66
N ALA A 394 8.28 28.14 -4.20
CA ALA A 394 8.64 29.46 -3.70
C ALA A 394 7.89 29.86 -2.42
N ILE A 395 7.02 29.00 -1.88
CA ILE A 395 6.27 29.27 -0.65
C ILE A 395 6.53 28.13 0.32
N THR A 396 7.02 28.43 1.52
CA THR A 396 7.34 27.43 2.56
C THR A 396 6.60 27.74 3.86
N THR A 397 6.82 26.93 4.89
CA THR A 397 6.52 27.29 6.27
C THR A 397 7.34 28.52 6.68
N GLY A 398 6.72 29.41 7.45
CA GLY A 398 7.29 30.67 7.90
C GLY A 398 7.08 30.84 9.40
N GLU A 399 6.69 32.05 9.81
CA GLU A 399 6.52 32.40 11.22
C GLU A 399 5.40 31.58 11.89
N VAL A 400 5.70 30.99 13.03
CA VAL A 400 4.72 30.38 13.93
C VAL A 400 4.22 31.44 14.90
N VAL A 401 2.90 31.55 15.06
CA VAL A 401 2.28 32.53 15.96
C VAL A 401 1.18 31.87 16.78
N MET A 402 1.20 32.09 18.09
CA MET A 402 0.11 31.67 18.98
C MET A 402 -1.18 32.43 18.65
N LYS A 403 -2.31 31.73 18.67
CA LYS A 403 -3.63 32.33 18.48
C LYS A 403 -3.97 33.25 19.66
N PRO A 404 -4.80 34.27 19.45
CA PRO A 404 -5.23 35.14 20.53
C PRO A 404 -5.88 34.36 21.67
N GLY A 405 -5.40 34.56 22.91
CA GLY A 405 -5.94 33.93 24.11
C GLY A 405 -5.34 32.56 24.46
N THR A 406 -4.42 32.02 23.65
CA THR A 406 -3.73 30.76 23.93
C THR A 406 -2.36 31.01 24.58
N LYS A 407 -1.79 29.97 25.22
CA LYS A 407 -0.48 30.03 25.88
C LYS A 407 0.47 29.07 25.17
N GLY A 408 1.75 29.42 25.11
CA GLY A 408 2.81 28.59 24.56
C GLY A 408 3.94 29.43 23.97
N ASN A 409 5.05 28.78 23.65
CA ASN A 409 6.18 29.40 22.98
C ASN A 409 6.22 28.92 21.53
N PRO A 410 6.11 29.82 20.52
CA PRO A 410 6.22 29.45 19.11
C PRO A 410 7.49 28.69 18.74
N GLU A 411 8.60 28.91 19.45
CA GLU A 411 9.89 28.24 19.18
C GLU A 411 9.87 26.75 19.54
N ASP A 412 8.95 26.32 20.41
CA ASP A 412 8.82 24.91 20.82
C ASP A 412 7.98 24.09 19.82
N ILE A 413 7.37 24.75 18.82
CA ILE A 413 6.42 24.14 17.89
C ILE A 413 7.14 23.53 16.68
N GLN A 414 7.04 22.22 16.54
CA GLN A 414 7.66 21.47 15.45
C GLN A 414 6.69 21.30 14.27
N ILE A 415 7.00 21.95 13.16
CA ILE A 415 6.17 21.97 11.93
C ILE A 415 6.97 21.69 10.65
N GLU A 416 8.27 21.41 10.80
CA GLU A 416 9.16 21.16 9.67
C GLU A 416 8.86 19.82 9.02
N SER A 417 9.00 19.77 7.69
CA SER A 417 8.81 18.55 6.92
C SER A 417 9.86 18.48 5.82
N SER A 418 10.64 17.40 5.82
CA SER A 418 11.63 17.08 4.79
C SER A 418 11.01 16.86 3.40
N ARG A 419 9.68 16.65 3.32
CA ARG A 419 8.94 16.51 2.05
C ARG A 419 8.42 17.82 1.49
N LEU A 420 8.07 18.77 2.36
CA LEU A 420 7.53 20.07 1.93
C LEU A 420 8.64 21.05 1.55
N THR A 421 9.88 20.75 1.90
CA THR A 421 11.06 21.30 1.21
C THR A 421 11.20 20.56 -0.11
N HIS A 422 10.64 21.13 -1.18
CA HIS A 422 10.78 20.55 -2.52
C HIS A 422 12.23 20.14 -2.78
N PRO A 423 12.52 18.89 -3.18
CA PRO A 423 13.80 18.60 -3.77
C PRO A 423 13.91 19.49 -5.00
N VAL A 424 14.94 20.35 -5.01
CA VAL A 424 15.40 20.93 -6.26
C VAL A 424 15.74 19.74 -7.15
N GLN A 425 14.95 19.53 -8.20
CA GLN A 425 15.32 18.58 -9.27
C GLN A 425 16.63 19.03 -9.91
#